data_AF-A0A543CIT8-F1
#
_entry.id   AF-A0A543CIT8-F1
#
_cell.length_a   1.000
_cell.length_b   1.000
_cell.length_c   1.000
_cell.angle_alpha   90.00
_cell.angle_beta   90.00
_cell.angle_gamma   90.00
#
_symmetry.space_group_name_H-M   'P 1'
#
loop_
_entity.id
_entity.type
_entity.pdbx_description
1 polymer ?
#
loop_
_entity_poly.entity_id
_entity_poly.type
_entity_poly.pdbx_seq_one_letter_code
_entity_poly.pdbx_strand_id
1 'polypeptide(L)'
;MQLPVHFGNPATLQRRNILAASSPLRGSHLSDSNAGVLAALGVIVAATDSSISTPPNVADPLFKTRTIPANAVSREDIAQIICGRVAALLIERFLPESICRSTMEIIGDPGFPMERYESARVNPPIARFGPVVNDYLDGQGLRSEYWEDVLHARRCWSTWMGDTDPLAYSIDHLSEAWGTPLRPARVSGRDLFLGAVREINNGALIHFDDVRREFGSELFDDGTPAVQLAFNAWTSVPTQGGTTRIWRHKWNPADVTSRNGYGYHPVVVDGEQTISLSAGLGDALLFDPRYFHAVDPGLNGRRVAITFFLGFTSRGELIAWS
;
A
#
# COMPACT_ATOMS: atom_id res chain seq x y z
N MET A 1 -14.68 -33.33 -4.67
CA MET A 1 -13.40 -33.51 -5.38
C MET A 1 -12.65 -32.19 -5.26
N GLN A 2 -11.82 -32.06 -4.22
CA GLN A 2 -11.11 -30.82 -3.87
C GLN A 2 -9.83 -30.71 -4.70
N LEU A 3 -9.67 -29.60 -5.42
CA LEU A 3 -8.40 -29.19 -6.02
C LEU A 3 -7.65 -28.29 -5.01
N PRO A 4 -6.33 -28.44 -4.84
CA PRO A 4 -5.55 -27.60 -3.95
C PRO A 4 -5.25 -26.25 -4.62
N VAL A 5 -5.44 -25.16 -3.88
CA VAL A 5 -5.00 -23.81 -4.25
C VAL A 5 -3.50 -23.70 -3.99
N HIS A 6 -2.72 -23.50 -5.05
CA HIS A 6 -1.28 -23.28 -4.97
C HIS A 6 -0.98 -21.87 -4.48
N PHE A 7 -0.40 -21.75 -3.28
CA PHE A 7 0.28 -20.54 -2.85
C PHE A 7 1.60 -20.41 -3.60
N GLY A 8 1.74 -19.36 -4.40
CA GLY A 8 3.01 -18.98 -5.01
C GLY A 8 4.02 -18.60 -3.93
N ASN A 9 5.00 -19.46 -3.69
CA ASN A 9 6.17 -19.16 -2.88
C ASN A 9 7.12 -18.23 -3.67
N PRO A 10 7.40 -17.00 -3.20
CA PRO A 10 8.32 -16.09 -3.90
C PRO A 10 9.78 -16.57 -3.89
N ALA A 11 10.13 -17.59 -3.10
CA ALA A 11 11.50 -18.10 -3.00
C ALA A 11 11.98 -18.89 -4.24
N THR A 12 11.10 -19.16 -5.21
CA THR A 12 11.42 -20.01 -6.38
C THR A 12 11.82 -19.26 -7.66
N LEU A 13 11.81 -17.92 -7.68
CA LEU A 13 12.17 -17.12 -8.85
C LEU A 13 13.64 -16.64 -8.91
N GLN A 14 14.49 -17.06 -7.96
CA GLN A 14 15.90 -16.61 -7.88
C GLN A 14 16.98 -17.62 -8.31
N ARG A 15 16.63 -18.71 -9.02
CA ARG A 15 17.64 -19.64 -9.54
C ARG A 15 17.37 -20.04 -10.98
N ARG A 16 17.70 -19.16 -11.93
CA ARG A 16 18.08 -19.53 -13.31
C ARG A 16 18.56 -18.28 -14.04
N ASN A 17 19.86 -18.05 -13.98
CA ASN A 17 20.70 -17.52 -15.06
C ASN A 17 22.07 -17.18 -14.46
N ILE A 18 23.01 -18.10 -14.62
CA ILE A 18 24.45 -17.91 -14.88
C ILE A 18 24.98 -19.35 -15.05
N LEU A 19 25.16 -19.79 -16.30
CA LEU A 19 26.03 -20.90 -16.67
C LEU A 19 26.26 -20.86 -18.19
N ALA A 20 27.40 -20.28 -18.57
CA ALA A 20 28.23 -20.59 -19.74
C ALA A 20 29.46 -19.69 -19.63
N ALA A 21 30.71 -20.06 -19.92
CA ALA A 21 31.41 -21.33 -20.12
C ALA A 21 32.90 -20.91 -20.25
N SER A 22 33.85 -21.58 -19.57
CA SER A 22 35.19 -21.87 -20.11
C SER A 22 36.09 -22.59 -19.09
N SER A 23 36.23 -23.89 -19.35
CA SER A 23 37.25 -24.92 -19.05
C SER A 23 38.73 -24.53 -18.82
N PRO A 24 39.59 -25.49 -18.39
CA PRO A 24 40.49 -25.35 -17.23
C PRO A 24 41.99 -25.45 -17.55
N LEU A 25 42.84 -25.18 -16.54
CA LEU A 25 44.22 -25.70 -16.50
C LEU A 25 44.58 -26.30 -15.13
N ARG A 26 45.42 -27.31 -15.22
CA ARG A 26 45.80 -28.36 -14.25
C ARG A 26 46.92 -27.96 -13.28
N GLY A 27 47.00 -28.72 -12.18
CA GLY A 27 48.23 -29.12 -11.46
C GLY A 27 48.60 -28.18 -10.30
N SER A 28 49.11 -28.62 -9.14
CA SER A 28 49.59 -29.93 -8.66
C SER A 28 49.81 -29.84 -7.14
N HIS A 29 49.83 -31.00 -6.47
CA HIS A 29 50.23 -31.25 -5.07
C HIS A 29 51.45 -30.47 -4.57
N LEU A 30 51.46 -30.15 -3.26
CA LEU A 30 52.54 -30.52 -2.32
C LEU A 30 52.14 -30.21 -0.86
N SER A 31 52.68 -31.03 0.03
CA SER A 31 52.37 -31.23 1.44
C SER A 31 53.35 -30.51 2.38
N ASP A 32 52.89 -30.41 3.63
CA ASP A 32 53.63 -30.41 4.91
C ASP A 32 54.55 -29.27 5.37
N SER A 33 54.15 -28.79 6.56
CA SER A 33 54.95 -28.45 7.75
C SER A 33 55.98 -27.31 7.69
N ASN A 34 55.76 -26.29 8.53
CA ASN A 34 56.78 -25.93 9.52
C ASN A 34 56.23 -25.11 10.69
N ALA A 35 56.73 -25.46 11.88
CA ALA A 35 56.43 -24.84 13.15
C ALA A 35 57.49 -23.79 13.52
N GLY A 36 57.05 -22.78 14.30
CA GLY A 36 57.86 -22.08 15.29
C GLY A 36 58.64 -20.85 14.81
N VAL A 37 58.30 -19.68 15.35
CA VAL A 37 59.16 -18.86 16.24
C VAL A 37 58.34 -17.68 16.81
N LEU A 38 58.33 -17.64 18.15
CA LEU A 38 58.17 -16.54 19.13
C LEU A 38 57.90 -15.10 18.65
N ALA A 39 56.95 -14.42 19.31
CA ALA A 39 57.26 -13.30 20.22
C ALA A 39 56.01 -12.83 21.00
N ALA A 40 56.22 -12.59 22.30
CA ALA A 40 55.28 -12.10 23.28
C ALA A 40 54.88 -10.63 23.04
N LEU A 41 53.65 -10.25 23.42
CA LEU A 41 53.33 -8.91 23.91
C LEU A 41 51.98 -8.90 24.64
N GLY A 42 52.07 -8.43 25.90
CA GLY A 42 51.04 -7.92 26.82
C GLY A 42 49.56 -8.10 26.50
N VAL A 43 48.89 -8.85 27.38
CA VAL A 43 47.45 -8.75 27.61
C VAL A 43 47.15 -7.37 28.20
N ILE A 44 46.58 -6.47 27.39
CA ILE A 44 45.85 -5.29 27.89
C ILE A 44 44.38 -5.67 27.89
N VAL A 45 43.82 -5.89 29.09
CA VAL A 45 42.37 -5.97 29.28
C VAL A 45 41.85 -4.54 29.19
N ALA A 46 41.43 -4.12 27.99
CA ALA A 46 40.60 -2.95 27.83
C ALA A 46 39.18 -3.34 28.25
N ALA A 47 38.74 -2.85 29.41
CA ALA A 47 37.33 -2.82 29.76
C ALA A 47 36.62 -1.94 28.71
N THR A 48 35.96 -2.58 27.75
CA THR A 48 35.04 -1.88 26.85
C THR A 48 33.79 -1.57 27.67
N ASP A 49 33.74 -0.34 28.19
CA ASP A 49 32.52 0.28 28.68
C ASP A 49 31.58 0.43 27.49
N SER A 50 30.79 -0.61 27.23
CA SER A 50 29.77 -0.64 26.18
C SER A 50 28.52 0.08 26.67
N SER A 51 28.66 1.36 27.00
CA SER A 51 27.53 2.29 26.96
C SER A 51 27.35 2.71 25.50
N ILE A 52 26.73 1.81 24.71
CA ILE A 52 26.14 2.21 23.43
C ILE A 52 25.05 3.21 23.81
N SER A 53 25.38 4.50 23.76
CA SER A 53 24.38 5.55 23.89
C SER A 53 23.40 5.30 22.75
N THR A 54 22.18 4.89 23.06
CA THR A 54 21.11 4.84 22.09
C THR A 54 21.08 6.23 21.44
N PRO A 55 21.27 6.34 20.11
CA PRO A 55 21.18 7.65 19.47
C PRO A 55 19.84 8.24 19.90
N PRO A 56 19.78 9.55 20.25
CA PRO A 56 18.53 10.17 20.63
C PRO A 56 17.49 9.83 19.58
N ASN A 57 16.30 9.45 20.04
CA ASN A 57 15.13 9.21 19.21
C ASN A 57 14.73 10.54 18.54
N VAL A 58 15.49 10.95 17.51
CA VAL A 58 15.25 12.17 16.76
C VAL A 58 14.14 11.85 15.79
N ALA A 59 12.90 12.17 16.21
CA ALA A 59 11.74 12.10 15.35
C ALA A 59 12.00 12.86 14.03
N ASP A 60 11.66 12.25 12.91
CA ASP A 60 11.75 12.88 11.60
C ASP A 60 10.71 14.01 11.53
N PRO A 61 11.14 15.28 11.37
CA PRO A 61 10.24 16.43 11.35
C PRO A 61 9.36 16.48 10.09
N LEU A 62 9.64 15.66 9.08
CA LEU A 62 8.85 15.53 7.86
C LEU A 62 7.86 14.36 7.93
N PHE A 63 8.04 13.44 8.88
CA PHE A 63 7.08 12.36 9.13
C PHE A 63 5.91 12.86 9.99
N LYS A 64 5.16 13.78 9.40
CA LYS A 64 3.99 14.44 9.97
C LYS A 64 2.85 14.49 8.97
N THR A 65 1.66 14.76 9.47
CA THR A 65 0.49 15.05 8.64
C THR A 65 0.38 16.54 8.37
N ARG A 66 0.00 16.89 7.14
CA ARG A 66 -0.51 18.20 6.78
C ARG A 66 -2.03 18.11 6.62
N THR A 67 -2.74 19.02 7.27
CA THR A 67 -4.20 19.12 7.16
C THR A 67 -4.55 20.37 6.38
N ILE A 68 -5.47 20.26 5.42
CA ILE A 68 -5.89 21.37 4.56
C ILE A 68 -7.39 21.25 4.22
N PRO A 69 -8.16 22.34 4.15
CA PRO A 69 -9.54 22.24 3.69
C PRO A 69 -9.60 21.96 2.18
N ALA A 70 -10.65 21.25 1.75
CA ALA A 70 -10.84 20.83 0.36
C ALA A 70 -10.73 21.97 -0.67
N ASN A 71 -11.27 23.16 -0.36
CA ASN A 71 -11.24 24.31 -1.26
C ASN A 71 -9.87 25.01 -1.36
N ALA A 72 -8.87 24.57 -0.60
CA ALA A 72 -7.51 25.11 -0.62
C ALA A 72 -6.47 24.09 -1.12
N VAL A 73 -6.88 22.84 -1.41
CA VAL A 73 -5.94 21.83 -1.92
C VAL A 73 -5.39 22.27 -3.28
N SER A 74 -4.08 22.19 -3.42
CA SER A 74 -3.37 22.64 -4.61
C SER A 74 -2.34 21.62 -5.09
N ARG A 75 -1.76 21.88 -6.26
CA ARG A 75 -0.67 21.09 -6.81
C ARG A 75 0.51 20.98 -5.85
N GLU A 76 0.82 22.06 -5.12
CA GLU A 76 1.93 22.08 -4.17
C GLU A 76 1.67 21.12 -3.00
N ASP A 77 0.43 21.01 -2.52
CA ASP A 77 0.10 20.09 -1.42
C ASP A 77 0.26 18.63 -1.84
N ILE A 78 -0.18 18.27 -3.05
CA ILE A 78 0.04 16.94 -3.63
C ILE A 78 1.54 16.72 -3.89
N ALA A 79 2.28 17.73 -4.36
CA ALA A 79 3.72 17.63 -4.58
C ALA A 79 4.49 17.43 -3.26
N GLN A 80 4.07 18.06 -2.15
CA GLN A 80 4.69 17.93 -0.84
C GLN A 80 4.69 16.48 -0.34
N ILE A 81 3.59 15.75 -0.53
CA ILE A 81 3.54 14.34 -0.17
C ILE A 81 4.33 13.47 -1.16
N ILE A 82 4.26 13.74 -2.47
CA ILE A 82 5.05 13.02 -3.49
C ILE A 82 6.56 13.12 -3.20
N CYS A 83 7.04 14.30 -2.81
CA CYS A 83 8.46 14.53 -2.50
C CYS A 83 8.85 14.19 -1.05
N GLY A 84 7.93 13.67 -0.23
CA GLY A 84 8.21 13.26 1.15
C GLY A 84 8.45 14.42 2.13
N ARG A 85 7.95 15.63 1.87
CA ARG A 85 7.97 16.76 2.83
C ARG A 85 6.94 16.60 3.94
N VAL A 86 5.92 15.80 3.69
CA VAL A 86 4.92 15.33 4.65
C VAL A 86 4.68 13.85 4.39
N ALA A 87 4.35 13.08 5.43
CA ALA A 87 4.07 11.66 5.29
C ALA A 87 2.60 11.36 4.96
N ALA A 88 1.72 12.30 5.30
CA ALA A 88 0.30 12.22 5.03
C ALA A 88 -0.30 13.61 4.74
N LEU A 89 -1.30 13.64 3.87
CA LEU A 89 -2.11 14.82 3.57
C LEU A 89 -3.58 14.48 3.87
N LEU A 90 -4.13 15.12 4.90
CA LEU A 90 -5.55 15.05 5.25
C LEU A 90 -6.26 16.26 4.63
N ILE A 91 -7.22 16.00 3.76
CA ILE A 91 -8.04 17.01 3.11
C ILE A 91 -9.41 17.03 3.80
N GLU A 92 -9.68 18.08 4.58
CA GLU A 92 -10.89 18.20 5.38
C GLU A 92 -12.10 18.54 4.51
N ARG A 93 -13.23 17.86 4.77
CA ARG A 93 -14.50 18.05 4.06
C ARG A 93 -14.34 17.97 2.54
N PHE A 94 -13.55 16.99 2.10
CA PHE A 94 -13.29 16.71 0.69
C PHE A 94 -14.57 16.35 -0.07
N LEU A 95 -15.28 15.33 0.39
CA LEU A 95 -16.61 14.99 -0.11
C LEU A 95 -17.67 15.87 0.57
N PRO A 96 -18.61 16.45 -0.20
CA PRO A 96 -19.78 17.10 0.34
C PRO A 96 -20.63 16.10 1.16
N GLU A 97 -21.20 16.56 2.27
CA GLU A 97 -22.04 15.73 3.14
C GLU A 97 -23.24 15.12 2.39
N SER A 98 -23.79 15.82 1.39
CA SER A 98 -24.84 15.30 0.52
C SER A 98 -24.38 14.09 -0.30
N ILE A 99 -23.16 14.12 -0.85
CA ILE A 99 -22.58 12.98 -1.56
C ILE A 99 -22.38 11.83 -0.58
N CYS A 100 -21.79 12.08 0.59
CA CYS A 100 -21.60 11.03 1.61
C CYS A 100 -22.92 10.34 1.98
N ARG A 101 -23.98 11.12 2.26
CA ARG A 101 -25.30 10.60 2.63
C ARG A 101 -25.90 9.75 1.52
N SER A 102 -25.99 10.28 0.31
CA SER A 102 -26.58 9.57 -0.83
C SER A 102 -25.77 8.32 -1.20
N THR A 103 -24.44 8.38 -1.14
CA THR A 103 -23.60 7.19 -1.31
C THR A 103 -23.91 6.12 -0.25
N MET A 104 -24.12 6.51 1.01
CA MET A 104 -24.44 5.55 2.07
C MET A 104 -25.86 4.99 1.99
N GLU A 105 -26.82 5.76 1.47
CA GLU A 105 -28.17 5.26 1.14
C GLU A 105 -28.07 4.17 0.05
N ILE A 106 -27.30 4.42 -1.01
CA ILE A 106 -27.08 3.47 -2.11
C ILE A 106 -26.33 2.21 -1.64
N ILE A 107 -25.21 2.36 -0.94
CA ILE A 107 -24.41 1.22 -0.42
C ILE A 107 -25.17 0.46 0.68
N GLY A 108 -26.16 1.10 1.31
CA GLY A 108 -27.06 0.46 2.28
C GLY A 108 -28.12 -0.44 1.63
N ASP A 109 -28.38 -0.29 0.34
CA ASP A 109 -29.36 -1.10 -0.38
C ASP A 109 -28.88 -2.57 -0.50
N PRO A 110 -29.69 -3.57 -0.12
CA PRO A 110 -29.32 -4.98 -0.22
C PRO A 110 -29.00 -5.46 -1.65
N GLY A 111 -29.47 -4.74 -2.67
CA GLY A 111 -29.19 -5.01 -4.08
C GLY A 111 -27.84 -4.44 -4.55
N PHE A 112 -27.21 -3.54 -3.80
CA PHE A 112 -25.89 -3.02 -4.14
C PHE A 112 -24.83 -4.12 -3.89
N PRO A 113 -24.02 -4.49 -4.89
CA PRO A 113 -23.21 -5.70 -4.83
C PRO A 113 -21.90 -5.50 -4.06
N MET A 114 -22.01 -5.30 -2.74
CA MET A 114 -20.86 -5.40 -1.84
C MET A 114 -20.46 -6.87 -1.68
N GLU A 115 -19.19 -7.16 -1.93
CA GLU A 115 -18.57 -8.45 -1.67
C GLU A 115 -17.72 -8.39 -0.41
N ARG A 116 -17.28 -9.55 0.08
CA ARG A 116 -16.26 -9.65 1.12
C ARG A 116 -15.05 -10.37 0.56
N TYR A 117 -13.87 -9.97 1.01
CA TYR A 117 -12.69 -10.77 0.79
C TYR A 117 -12.87 -12.17 1.38
N GLU A 118 -12.27 -13.17 0.74
CA GLU A 118 -12.23 -14.53 1.27
C GLU A 118 -11.58 -14.51 2.67
N SER A 119 -12.27 -15.09 3.65
CA SER A 119 -11.85 -15.04 5.06
C SER A 119 -10.51 -15.74 5.31
N ALA A 120 -10.15 -16.73 4.48
CA ALA A 120 -8.85 -17.38 4.51
C ALA A 120 -7.70 -16.44 4.09
N ARG A 121 -8.01 -15.40 3.31
CA ARG A 121 -7.05 -14.42 2.82
C ARG A 121 -7.02 -13.15 3.67
N VAL A 122 -8.17 -12.62 4.06
CA VAL A 122 -8.26 -11.37 4.82
C VAL A 122 -9.09 -11.58 6.07
N ASN A 123 -8.43 -11.52 7.23
CA ASN A 123 -9.04 -11.60 8.55
C ASN A 123 -8.39 -10.55 9.48
N PRO A 124 -9.12 -9.51 9.91
CA PRO A 124 -10.58 -9.40 9.98
C PRO A 124 -11.29 -9.19 8.63
N PRO A 125 -12.59 -9.54 8.51
CA PRO A 125 -13.33 -9.38 7.26
C PRO A 125 -13.42 -7.92 6.79
N ILE A 126 -13.10 -7.69 5.53
CA ILE A 126 -13.24 -6.40 4.84
C ILE A 126 -14.21 -6.58 3.67
N ALA A 127 -15.23 -5.71 3.61
CA ALA A 127 -16.16 -5.67 2.51
C ALA A 127 -15.72 -4.64 1.46
N ARG A 128 -16.10 -4.87 0.20
CA ARG A 128 -15.66 -4.07 -0.94
C ARG A 128 -16.66 -4.06 -2.09
N PHE A 129 -16.48 -3.11 -3.00
CA PHE A 129 -17.07 -3.15 -4.33
C PHE A 129 -15.98 -2.98 -5.38
N GLY A 130 -16.01 -3.78 -6.45
CA GLY A 130 -15.11 -3.64 -7.60
C GLY A 130 -13.90 -4.56 -7.58
N PRO A 131 -13.37 -4.90 -8.77
CA PRO A 131 -12.23 -5.79 -8.93
C PRO A 131 -10.94 -5.11 -8.48
N VAL A 132 -10.04 -5.92 -7.93
CA VAL A 132 -8.75 -5.48 -7.36
C VAL A 132 -7.65 -6.27 -8.04
N VAL A 133 -6.64 -5.59 -8.56
CA VAL A 133 -5.55 -6.21 -9.37
C VAL A 133 -4.96 -7.45 -8.69
N ASN A 134 -4.74 -7.39 -7.37
CA ASN A 134 -4.19 -8.48 -6.57
C ASN A 134 -4.98 -9.81 -6.64
N ASP A 135 -6.27 -9.78 -6.99
CA ASP A 135 -7.12 -10.98 -7.05
C ASP A 135 -7.04 -11.70 -8.40
N TYR A 136 -6.51 -11.02 -9.41
CA TYR A 136 -6.50 -11.49 -10.79
C TYR A 136 -5.09 -11.62 -11.37
N LEU A 137 -4.07 -11.19 -10.64
CA LEU A 137 -2.70 -11.37 -11.09
C LEU A 137 -2.22 -12.80 -10.80
N ASP A 138 -1.62 -13.42 -11.80
CA ASP A 138 -0.90 -14.68 -11.68
C ASP A 138 0.50 -14.58 -12.31
N GLY A 139 1.23 -15.70 -12.35
CA GLY A 139 2.58 -15.76 -12.91
C GLY A 139 2.69 -15.47 -14.41
N GLN A 140 1.57 -15.29 -15.13
CA GLN A 140 1.50 -14.92 -16.54
C GLN A 140 0.93 -13.51 -16.77
N GLY A 141 0.56 -12.79 -15.71
CA GLY A 141 0.00 -11.45 -15.77
C GLY A 141 -1.45 -11.39 -15.29
N LEU A 142 -2.20 -10.40 -15.76
CA LEU A 142 -3.61 -10.24 -15.40
C LEU A 142 -4.48 -11.25 -16.15
N ARG A 143 -5.20 -12.08 -15.40
CA ARG A 143 -6.21 -13.00 -15.94
C ARG A 143 -7.29 -12.27 -16.71
N SER A 144 -7.83 -12.93 -17.75
CA SER A 144 -8.83 -12.36 -18.66
C SER A 144 -10.10 -11.88 -17.95
N GLU A 145 -10.50 -12.61 -16.92
CA GLU A 145 -11.70 -12.42 -16.10
C GLU A 145 -11.70 -11.05 -15.43
N TYR A 146 -10.53 -10.52 -15.08
CA TYR A 146 -10.37 -9.17 -14.53
C TYR A 146 -11.10 -8.14 -15.38
N TRP A 147 -10.94 -8.25 -16.69
CA TRP A 147 -11.44 -7.25 -17.61
C TRP A 147 -12.95 -7.32 -17.81
N GLU A 148 -13.51 -8.52 -17.74
CA GLU A 148 -14.97 -8.72 -17.75
C GLU A 148 -15.57 -8.10 -16.47
N ASP A 149 -14.93 -8.34 -15.33
CA ASP A 149 -15.35 -7.80 -14.04
C ASP A 149 -15.17 -6.29 -13.95
N VAL A 150 -14.13 -5.71 -14.57
CA VAL A 150 -13.98 -4.24 -14.71
C VAL A 150 -15.17 -3.65 -15.47
N LEU A 151 -15.57 -4.27 -16.59
CA LEU A 151 -16.69 -3.78 -17.39
C LEU A 151 -18.02 -3.92 -16.63
N HIS A 152 -18.20 -5.03 -15.91
CA HIS A 152 -19.36 -5.24 -15.05
C HIS A 152 -19.43 -4.20 -13.92
N ALA A 153 -18.33 -4.02 -13.18
CA ALA A 153 -18.23 -3.07 -12.09
C ALA A 153 -18.47 -1.63 -12.55
N ARG A 154 -17.91 -1.21 -13.70
CA ARG A 154 -18.16 0.14 -14.25
C ARG A 154 -19.64 0.36 -14.57
N ARG A 155 -20.30 -0.60 -15.21
CA ARG A 155 -21.74 -0.51 -15.52
C ARG A 155 -22.58 -0.46 -14.25
N CYS A 156 -22.27 -1.34 -13.30
CA CYS A 156 -22.95 -1.40 -12.02
C CYS A 156 -22.80 -0.07 -11.26
N TRP A 157 -21.56 0.42 -11.11
CA TRP A 157 -21.27 1.68 -10.44
C TRP A 157 -22.03 2.85 -11.07
N SER A 158 -21.94 3.01 -12.39
CA SER A 158 -22.64 4.06 -13.12
C SER A 158 -24.16 3.99 -12.97
N THR A 159 -24.73 2.78 -12.92
CA THR A 159 -26.17 2.57 -12.75
C THR A 159 -26.64 2.96 -11.35
N TRP A 160 -25.87 2.62 -10.32
CA TRP A 160 -26.25 2.86 -8.92
C TRP A 160 -25.93 4.28 -8.47
N MET A 161 -24.76 4.81 -8.81
CA MET A 161 -24.32 6.12 -8.33
C MET A 161 -24.91 7.28 -9.12
N GLY A 162 -25.16 7.11 -10.43
CA GLY A 162 -25.68 8.18 -11.29
C GLY A 162 -24.90 9.49 -11.11
N ASP A 163 -25.61 10.58 -10.83
CA ASP A 163 -25.01 11.91 -10.62
C ASP A 163 -24.37 12.10 -9.23
N THR A 164 -24.51 11.12 -8.33
CA THR A 164 -23.94 11.15 -6.97
C THR A 164 -22.69 10.29 -6.87
N ASP A 165 -21.81 10.36 -7.87
CA ASP A 165 -20.62 9.52 -7.96
C ASP A 165 -19.46 10.11 -7.13
N PRO A 166 -19.16 9.55 -5.94
CA PRO A 166 -18.07 10.06 -5.11
C PRO A 166 -16.68 9.72 -5.70
N LEU A 167 -16.58 8.70 -6.57
CA LEU A 167 -15.35 8.36 -7.25
C LEU A 167 -15.04 9.40 -8.34
N ALA A 168 -16.03 9.72 -9.19
CA ALA A 168 -15.90 10.76 -10.19
C ALA A 168 -15.56 12.12 -9.54
N TYR A 169 -16.29 12.50 -8.49
CA TYR A 169 -15.98 13.70 -7.71
C TYR A 169 -14.53 13.72 -7.21
N SER A 170 -14.04 12.59 -6.70
CA SER A 170 -12.67 12.47 -6.18
C SER A 170 -11.62 12.63 -7.28
N ILE A 171 -11.85 12.01 -8.45
CA ILE A 171 -10.96 12.09 -9.61
C ILE A 171 -10.90 13.52 -10.14
N ASP A 172 -12.05 14.19 -10.26
CA ASP A 172 -12.12 15.56 -10.79
C ASP A 172 -11.39 16.55 -9.88
N HIS A 173 -11.63 16.48 -8.56
CA HIS A 173 -10.97 17.37 -7.60
C HIS A 173 -9.45 17.16 -7.56
N LEU A 174 -8.98 15.91 -7.59
CA LEU A 174 -7.53 15.63 -7.63
C LEU A 174 -6.92 16.06 -8.97
N SER A 175 -7.64 15.91 -10.08
CA SER A 175 -7.21 16.37 -11.40
C SER A 175 -7.08 17.89 -11.46
N GLU A 176 -8.09 18.61 -10.93
CA GLU A 176 -8.07 20.07 -10.85
C GLU A 176 -6.92 20.56 -9.97
N ALA A 177 -6.76 19.99 -8.77
CA ALA A 177 -5.68 20.33 -7.87
C ALA A 177 -4.30 20.10 -8.49
N TRP A 178 -4.11 18.98 -9.20
CA TRP A 178 -2.84 18.67 -9.86
C TRP A 178 -2.59 19.50 -11.12
N GLY A 179 -3.65 19.89 -11.82
CA GLY A 179 -3.61 20.67 -13.06
C GLY A 179 -3.55 19.84 -14.35
N THR A 180 -3.62 18.51 -14.25
CA THR A 180 -3.78 17.61 -15.41
C THR A 180 -4.73 16.48 -15.06
N PRO A 181 -5.42 15.88 -16.05
CA PRO A 181 -6.33 14.76 -15.79
C PRO A 181 -5.64 13.59 -15.09
N LEU A 182 -6.22 13.13 -13.98
CA LEU A 182 -5.94 11.84 -13.37
C LEU A 182 -6.61 10.77 -14.23
N ARG A 183 -5.83 9.80 -14.69
CA ARG A 183 -6.30 8.73 -15.58
C ARG A 183 -6.14 7.35 -14.95
N PRO A 184 -6.87 6.33 -15.43
CA PRO A 184 -6.55 4.96 -15.10
C PRO A 184 -5.11 4.61 -15.47
N ALA A 185 -4.45 3.82 -14.62
CA ALA A 185 -3.30 3.04 -15.02
C ALA A 185 -3.73 2.00 -16.07
N ARG A 186 -2.81 1.61 -16.96
CA ARG A 186 -3.10 0.72 -18.09
C ARG A 186 -2.22 -0.50 -18.09
N VAL A 187 -2.78 -1.62 -18.54
CA VAL A 187 -2.05 -2.87 -18.82
C VAL A 187 -2.45 -3.35 -20.20
N SER A 188 -1.48 -3.52 -21.08
CA SER A 188 -1.67 -3.95 -22.47
C SER A 188 -2.67 -3.06 -23.22
N GLY A 189 -2.60 -1.75 -23.01
CA GLY A 189 -3.48 -0.76 -23.62
C GLY A 189 -4.90 -0.73 -23.05
N ARG A 190 -5.16 -1.33 -21.89
CA ARG A 190 -6.50 -1.37 -21.29
C ARG A 190 -6.49 -0.73 -19.91
N ASP A 191 -7.49 0.10 -19.65
CA ASP A 191 -7.63 0.84 -18.40
C ASP A 191 -8.02 -0.11 -17.26
N LEU A 192 -7.22 -0.11 -16.20
CA LEU A 192 -7.55 -0.75 -14.94
C LEU A 192 -8.82 -0.13 -14.33
N PHE A 193 -9.45 -0.87 -13.42
CA PHE A 193 -10.57 -0.35 -12.66
C PHE A 193 -10.10 0.78 -11.73
N LEU A 194 -10.84 1.89 -11.73
CA LEU A 194 -10.62 3.00 -10.81
C LEU A 194 -11.48 2.80 -9.58
N GLY A 195 -10.81 2.82 -8.43
CA GLY A 195 -11.35 3.06 -7.11
C GLY A 195 -12.61 2.32 -6.66
N ALA A 196 -12.39 1.38 -5.75
CA ALA A 196 -13.41 0.61 -5.07
C ALA A 196 -14.05 1.35 -3.89
N VAL A 197 -15.15 0.80 -3.38
CA VAL A 197 -15.60 1.02 -1.99
C VAL A 197 -14.85 0.06 -1.09
N ARG A 198 -14.45 0.52 0.11
CA ARG A 198 -13.98 -0.34 1.21
C ARG A 198 -14.79 -0.08 2.45
N GLU A 199 -15.24 -1.16 3.08
CA GLU A 199 -15.84 -1.14 4.39
C GLU A 199 -14.97 -1.95 5.37
N ILE A 200 -14.34 -1.23 6.30
CA ILE A 200 -13.33 -1.76 7.25
C ILE A 200 -13.80 -1.50 8.68
N ASN A 201 -14.81 -2.26 9.12
CA ASN A 201 -15.40 -2.06 10.46
C ASN A 201 -14.54 -2.66 11.57
N ASN A 202 -13.93 -3.82 11.32
CA ASN A 202 -13.20 -4.59 12.33
C ASN A 202 -11.68 -4.27 12.35
N GLY A 203 -11.29 -3.17 11.71
CA GLY A 203 -9.90 -2.80 11.52
C GLY A 203 -9.22 -3.54 10.37
N ALA A 204 -7.93 -3.26 10.18
CA ALA A 204 -7.04 -3.95 9.25
C ALA A 204 -5.72 -4.21 9.95
N LEU A 205 -5.15 -5.40 9.77
CA LEU A 205 -3.84 -5.75 10.32
C LEU A 205 -2.74 -4.81 9.81
N ILE A 206 -1.58 -4.81 10.47
CA ILE A 206 -0.40 -4.08 10.01
C ILE A 206 0.02 -4.68 8.66
N HIS A 207 0.02 -3.86 7.62
CA HIS A 207 0.40 -4.23 6.26
C HIS A 207 1.05 -3.05 5.55
N PHE A 208 1.53 -3.29 4.34
CA PHE A 208 2.02 -2.27 3.43
C PHE A 208 1.50 -2.65 2.04
N ASP A 209 1.39 -1.65 1.16
CA ASP A 209 1.11 -1.87 -0.26
C ASP A 209 2.27 -1.30 -1.08
N ASP A 210 2.89 -2.14 -1.90
CA ASP A 210 3.98 -1.75 -2.80
C ASP A 210 3.83 -2.44 -4.14
N VAL A 211 3.27 -1.69 -5.09
CA VAL A 211 3.00 -2.11 -6.47
C VAL A 211 4.24 -2.72 -7.14
N ARG A 212 5.44 -2.19 -6.86
CA ARG A 212 6.69 -2.68 -7.44
C ARG A 212 7.03 -4.06 -6.92
N ARG A 213 6.78 -4.31 -5.64
CA ARG A 213 7.09 -5.58 -4.99
C ARG A 213 6.03 -6.64 -5.27
N GLU A 214 4.78 -6.23 -5.28
CA GLU A 214 3.65 -7.12 -5.52
C GLU A 214 3.60 -7.58 -6.97
N PHE A 215 3.91 -6.68 -7.91
CA PHE A 215 3.65 -6.93 -9.34
C PHE A 215 4.87 -6.85 -10.25
N GLY A 216 6.03 -6.44 -9.72
CA GLY A 216 7.23 -6.21 -10.54
C GLY A 216 7.20 -4.88 -11.29
N SER A 217 8.23 -4.65 -12.12
CA SER A 217 8.41 -3.34 -12.77
C SER A 217 7.55 -3.11 -14.01
N GLU A 218 7.08 -4.20 -14.61
CA GLU A 218 6.54 -4.24 -15.98
C GLU A 218 5.02 -4.36 -16.04
N LEU A 219 4.30 -4.28 -14.91
CA LEU A 219 2.86 -4.48 -14.92
C LEU A 219 2.15 -3.39 -15.74
N PHE A 220 2.50 -2.12 -15.55
CA PHE A 220 1.83 -1.00 -16.19
C PHE A 220 2.52 -0.59 -17.50
N ASP A 221 1.72 -0.17 -18.47
CA ASP A 221 2.21 0.36 -19.77
C ASP A 221 3.14 1.57 -19.60
N ASP A 222 2.93 2.33 -18.52
CA ASP A 222 3.72 3.51 -18.14
C ASP A 222 5.01 3.17 -17.37
N GLY A 223 5.24 1.89 -17.09
CA GLY A 223 6.20 1.42 -16.09
C GLY A 223 5.72 1.65 -14.66
N THR A 224 6.53 1.20 -13.70
CA THR A 224 6.23 1.41 -12.28
C THR A 224 6.19 2.90 -11.92
N PRO A 225 5.19 3.36 -11.14
CA PRO A 225 5.20 4.71 -10.61
C PRO A 225 6.47 5.01 -9.80
N ALA A 226 6.94 6.26 -9.88
CA ALA A 226 8.03 6.75 -9.05
C ALA A 226 7.60 6.84 -7.58
N VAL A 227 6.33 7.21 -7.36
CA VAL A 227 5.68 7.27 -6.04
C VAL A 227 4.32 6.61 -6.13
N GLN A 228 3.97 5.82 -5.12
CA GLN A 228 2.63 5.29 -4.88
C GLN A 228 2.05 5.98 -3.67
N LEU A 229 0.79 6.39 -3.75
CA LEU A 229 -0.01 6.90 -2.64
C LEU A 229 -1.30 6.09 -2.54
N ALA A 230 -1.81 5.90 -1.32
CA ALA A 230 -3.17 5.43 -1.11
C ALA A 230 -4.07 6.64 -0.88
N PHE A 231 -5.20 6.68 -1.57
CA PHE A 231 -6.27 7.64 -1.39
C PHE A 231 -7.47 6.97 -0.71
N ASN A 232 -8.00 7.60 0.33
CA ASN A 232 -9.23 7.17 1.00
C ASN A 232 -10.10 8.39 1.28
N ALA A 233 -11.33 8.44 0.77
CA ALA A 233 -12.32 9.47 1.10
C ALA A 233 -13.51 8.86 1.82
N TRP A 234 -13.80 9.29 3.05
CA TRP A 234 -14.77 8.63 3.91
C TRP A 234 -16.20 9.13 3.67
N THR A 235 -17.09 8.21 3.30
CA THR A 235 -18.54 8.45 3.19
C THR A 235 -19.28 8.05 4.46
N SER A 236 -18.65 7.27 5.34
CA SER A 236 -19.14 6.98 6.69
C SER A 236 -17.97 6.69 7.62
N VAL A 237 -18.06 7.19 8.86
CA VAL A 237 -17.07 6.98 9.91
C VAL A 237 -17.73 6.46 11.19
N PRO A 238 -17.07 5.57 11.94
CA PRO A 238 -17.56 5.14 13.23
C PRO A 238 -17.45 6.28 14.26
N THR A 239 -18.28 6.26 15.30
CA THR A 239 -18.21 7.29 16.35
C THR A 239 -17.01 7.10 17.29
N GLN A 240 -16.41 5.92 17.32
CA GLN A 240 -15.19 5.61 18.07
C GLN A 240 -14.29 4.66 17.27
N GLY A 241 -12.96 4.79 17.42
CA GLY A 241 -12.00 3.94 16.73
C GLY A 241 -11.89 4.27 15.23
N GLY A 242 -11.56 3.29 14.40
CA GLY A 242 -11.40 3.48 12.94
C GLY A 242 -10.17 4.30 12.53
N THR A 243 -9.30 4.63 13.48
CA THR A 243 -8.07 5.41 13.28
C THR A 243 -7.12 4.69 12.33
N THR A 244 -6.65 5.41 11.32
CA THR A 244 -5.56 4.95 10.46
C THR A 244 -4.23 5.23 11.16
N ARG A 245 -3.40 4.20 11.34
CA ARG A 245 -2.03 4.34 11.86
C ARG A 245 -1.04 4.12 10.74
N ILE A 246 -0.01 4.95 10.69
CA ILE A 246 1.08 4.87 9.70
C ILE A 246 2.39 4.96 10.48
N TRP A 247 3.25 3.95 10.34
CA TRP A 247 4.55 3.89 11.00
C TRP A 247 5.65 4.27 10.02
N ARG A 248 6.71 4.94 10.49
CA ARG A 248 7.87 5.33 9.68
C ARG A 248 8.79 4.14 9.34
N HIS A 249 8.19 3.01 9.03
CA HIS A 249 8.86 1.77 8.66
C HIS A 249 8.35 1.31 7.32
N LYS A 250 9.23 1.25 6.32
CA LYS A 250 8.91 0.62 5.04
C LYS A 250 9.39 -0.82 5.08
N TRP A 251 8.65 -1.71 4.44
CA TRP A 251 9.00 -3.11 4.40
C TRP A 251 10.45 -3.34 3.94
N ASN A 252 11.13 -4.22 4.67
CA ASN A 252 12.43 -4.76 4.31
C ASN A 252 12.42 -6.30 4.44
N PRO A 253 13.37 -7.02 3.80
CA PRO A 253 13.39 -8.48 3.82
C PRO A 253 13.41 -9.14 5.21
N ALA A 254 13.98 -8.50 6.24
CA ALA A 254 14.04 -9.07 7.58
C ALA A 254 12.64 -9.11 8.26
N ASP A 255 11.72 -8.22 7.85
CA ASP A 255 10.37 -8.14 8.39
C ASP A 255 9.53 -9.40 8.10
N VAL A 256 9.94 -10.22 7.12
CA VAL A 256 9.24 -11.47 6.77
C VAL A 256 9.09 -12.41 7.97
N THR A 257 10.03 -12.33 8.92
CA THR A 257 9.99 -13.10 10.17
C THR A 257 8.82 -12.74 11.08
N SER A 258 8.28 -11.53 10.94
CA SER A 258 7.12 -11.02 11.68
C SER A 258 5.80 -11.19 10.94
N ARG A 259 5.78 -11.86 9.78
CA ARG A 259 4.57 -12.06 8.97
C ARG A 259 3.51 -12.86 9.76
N ASN A 260 2.26 -12.40 9.69
CA ASN A 260 1.10 -13.06 10.30
C ASN A 260 -0.11 -13.01 9.35
N GLY A 261 -0.35 -14.09 8.61
CA GLY A 261 -1.38 -14.13 7.57
C GLY A 261 -1.13 -13.08 6.48
N TYR A 262 -2.12 -12.23 6.21
CA TYR A 262 -1.97 -11.13 5.24
C TYR A 262 -1.24 -9.91 5.79
N GLY A 263 -1.10 -9.81 7.11
CA GLY A 263 -0.43 -8.69 7.79
C GLY A 263 0.84 -9.12 8.53
N TYR A 264 1.22 -8.33 9.52
CA TYR A 264 2.42 -8.50 10.34
C TYR A 264 2.08 -8.35 11.83
N HIS A 265 2.89 -9.00 12.67
CA HIS A 265 2.83 -8.82 14.11
C HIS A 265 3.29 -7.40 14.51
N PRO A 266 2.74 -6.82 15.61
CA PRO A 266 3.10 -5.46 16.07
C PRO A 266 4.60 -5.22 16.27
N VAL A 267 5.36 -6.27 16.62
CA VAL A 267 6.81 -6.19 16.81
C VAL A 267 7.57 -5.63 15.59
N VAL A 268 7.00 -5.73 14.39
CA VAL A 268 7.63 -5.21 13.17
C VAL A 268 7.74 -3.68 13.16
N VAL A 269 6.93 -2.98 13.95
CA VAL A 269 6.92 -1.51 14.04
C VAL A 269 7.27 -1.00 15.44
N ASP A 270 7.83 -1.85 16.30
CA ASP A 270 8.17 -1.47 17.67
C ASP A 270 9.23 -0.36 17.68
N GLY A 271 8.94 0.73 18.39
CA GLY A 271 9.83 1.90 18.50
C GLY A 271 9.77 2.87 17.31
N GLU A 272 8.98 2.56 16.28
CA GLU A 272 8.87 3.41 15.09
C GLU A 272 8.02 4.66 15.32
N GLN A 273 8.42 5.77 14.71
CA GLN A 273 7.62 7.00 14.72
C GLN A 273 6.26 6.72 14.07
N THR A 274 5.18 7.15 14.72
CA THR A 274 3.82 6.82 14.30
C THR A 274 2.98 8.08 14.06
N ILE A 275 2.23 8.10 12.98
CA ILE A 275 1.13 9.03 12.71
C ILE A 275 -0.18 8.29 13.00
N SER A 276 -1.09 8.94 13.75
CA SER A 276 -2.45 8.44 14.02
C SER A 276 -3.46 9.43 13.49
N LEU A 277 -4.38 8.98 12.63
CA LEU A 277 -5.34 9.83 11.92
C LEU A 277 -6.76 9.31 12.08
N SER A 278 -7.61 10.12 12.70
CA SER A 278 -9.05 9.91 12.78
C SER A 278 -9.72 10.87 11.81
N ALA A 279 -10.13 10.35 10.65
CA ALA A 279 -10.82 11.13 9.64
C ALA A 279 -12.28 11.40 10.04
N GLY A 280 -12.76 12.59 9.75
CA GLY A 280 -14.17 12.95 9.84
C GLY A 280 -14.98 12.49 8.62
N LEU A 281 -16.30 12.65 8.71
CA LEU A 281 -17.20 12.44 7.57
C LEU A 281 -16.81 13.38 6.42
N GLY A 282 -16.60 12.82 5.23
CA GLY A 282 -16.25 13.55 4.04
C GLY A 282 -14.77 13.91 3.92
N ASP A 283 -13.93 13.65 4.91
CA ASP A 283 -12.49 13.88 4.78
C ASP A 283 -11.87 12.91 3.76
N ALA A 284 -10.72 13.31 3.18
CA ALA A 284 -9.89 12.43 2.37
C ALA A 284 -8.45 12.36 2.89
N LEU A 285 -7.80 11.21 2.76
CA LEU A 285 -6.43 10.97 3.18
C LEU A 285 -5.60 10.47 2.00
N LEU A 286 -4.47 11.12 1.79
CA LEU A 286 -3.36 10.66 0.96
C LEU A 286 -2.18 10.31 1.85
N PHE A 287 -1.59 9.12 1.67
CA PHE A 287 -0.36 8.71 2.35
C PHE A 287 0.45 7.74 1.47
N ASP A 288 1.75 7.58 1.73
CA ASP A 288 2.58 6.56 1.08
C ASP A 288 2.32 5.18 1.73
N PRO A 289 1.61 4.25 1.05
CA PRO A 289 1.20 2.99 1.66
C PRO A 289 2.33 1.96 1.74
N ARG A 290 3.52 2.29 1.23
CA ARG A 290 4.72 1.46 1.40
C ARG A 290 5.25 1.52 2.83
N TYR A 291 4.85 2.55 3.59
CA TYR A 291 4.98 2.52 5.04
C TYR A 291 3.98 1.53 5.61
N PHE A 292 4.42 0.78 6.63
CA PHE A 292 3.50 -0.06 7.39
C PHE A 292 2.36 0.79 7.93
N HIS A 293 1.16 0.28 7.80
CA HIS A 293 -0.05 0.95 8.23
C HIS A 293 -1.13 -0.06 8.63
N ALA A 294 -2.09 0.41 9.42
CA ALA A 294 -3.18 -0.39 9.96
C ALA A 294 -4.41 0.50 10.19
N VAL A 295 -5.54 -0.14 10.41
CA VAL A 295 -6.78 0.54 10.82
C VAL A 295 -7.25 -0.08 12.12
N ASP A 296 -7.50 0.77 13.12
CA ASP A 296 -8.12 0.32 14.36
C ASP A 296 -9.58 -0.12 14.13
N PRO A 297 -10.10 -1.11 14.89
CA PRO A 297 -11.52 -1.42 14.88
C PRO A 297 -12.37 -0.17 15.15
N GLY A 298 -13.46 -0.03 14.39
CA GLY A 298 -14.47 1.01 14.60
C GLY A 298 -15.62 0.48 15.44
N LEU A 299 -16.20 1.33 16.29
CA LEU A 299 -17.38 1.02 17.09
C LEU A 299 -18.53 1.97 16.75
N ASN A 300 -19.76 1.47 16.87
CA ASN A 300 -20.99 2.25 16.74
C ASN A 300 -21.06 3.05 15.42
N GLY A 301 -20.95 2.35 14.29
CA GLY A 301 -21.04 2.93 12.96
C GLY A 301 -20.32 2.08 11.92
N ARG A 302 -20.52 2.40 10.63
CA ARG A 302 -19.78 1.78 9.53
C ARG A 302 -18.57 2.66 9.20
N ARG A 303 -17.46 2.06 8.80
CA ARG A 303 -16.28 2.76 8.28
C ARG A 303 -16.18 2.49 6.79
N VAL A 304 -16.76 3.37 5.99
CA VAL A 304 -16.86 3.22 4.52
C VAL A 304 -16.09 4.34 3.84
N ALA A 305 -15.22 3.97 2.90
CA ALA A 305 -14.44 4.90 2.10
C ALA A 305 -14.45 4.54 0.62
N ILE A 306 -14.34 5.56 -0.23
CA ILE A 306 -13.94 5.43 -1.62
C ILE A 306 -12.42 5.41 -1.64
N THR A 307 -11.84 4.39 -2.27
CA THR A 307 -10.41 4.13 -2.17
C THR A 307 -9.80 3.79 -3.51
N PHE A 308 -8.64 4.33 -3.82
CA PHE A 308 -7.78 3.90 -4.91
C PHE A 308 -6.33 4.18 -4.57
N PHE A 309 -5.42 3.54 -5.30
CA PHE A 309 -4.03 3.94 -5.34
C PHE A 309 -3.82 5.02 -6.40
N LEU A 310 -2.89 5.91 -6.12
CA LEU A 310 -2.39 6.95 -7.00
C LEU A 310 -0.92 6.68 -7.30
N GLY A 311 -0.54 6.80 -8.55
CA GLY A 311 0.83 6.69 -9.01
C GLY A 311 1.29 8.00 -9.63
N PHE A 312 2.45 8.48 -9.21
CA PHE A 312 3.16 9.55 -9.90
C PHE A 312 4.13 8.94 -10.90
N THR A 313 3.89 9.14 -12.20
CA THR A 313 4.74 8.55 -13.25
C THR A 313 6.03 9.34 -13.43
N SER A 314 7.03 8.73 -14.10
CA SER A 314 8.26 9.42 -14.50
C SER A 314 8.03 10.59 -15.46
N ARG A 315 6.84 10.66 -16.07
CA ARG A 315 6.41 11.75 -16.98
C ARG A 315 5.72 12.90 -16.27
N GLY A 316 5.55 12.83 -14.94
CA GLY A 316 4.88 13.86 -14.17
C GLY A 316 3.36 13.77 -14.16
N GLU A 317 2.80 12.62 -14.52
CA GLU A 317 1.36 12.37 -14.61
C GLU A 317 0.84 11.64 -13.37
N LEU A 318 -0.43 11.84 -13.03
CA LEU A 318 -1.15 11.03 -12.05
C LEU A 318 -1.92 9.91 -12.75
N ILE A 319 -1.66 8.68 -12.32
CA ILE A 319 -2.43 7.49 -12.69
C ILE A 319 -3.10 6.90 -11.47
N ALA A 320 -4.18 6.13 -11.63
CA ALA A 320 -4.84 5.46 -10.52
C ALA A 320 -5.30 4.04 -10.85
N TRP A 321 -5.41 3.21 -9.81
CA TRP A 321 -5.89 1.82 -9.89
C TRP A 321 -6.46 1.37 -8.53
N SER A 322 -7.10 0.20 -8.49
CA SER A 322 -7.54 -0.44 -7.25
C SER A 322 -7.26 -1.94 -7.19
#